data_AF-A0A958XRW0-F1
#
_entry.id   AF-A0A958XRW0-F1
#
_cell.length_a   1.000
_cell.length_b   1.000
_cell.length_c   1.000
_cell.angle_alpha   90.00
_cell.angle_beta   90.00
_cell.angle_gamma   90.00
#
_symmetry.space_group_name_H-M   'P 1'
#
loop_
_entity.id
_entity.type
_entity.pdbx_description
1 polymer ?
#
loop_
_entity_poly.entity_id
_entity_poly.type
_entity_poly.pdbx_seq_one_letter_code
_entity_poly.pdbx_strand_id
1 'polypeptide(L)'
;MPMREQFPPAGSDYLGGTSDGWEYRSVFAGAKLAYTYEMVKQFLSEEGYGDVPLPETAEDLRRFKRPRGRQLEMFSEKGYAHNPVKILFPADSRQRHTLILCVYNEREPDHLLRFHGVAG
;
A
#
# COMPACT_ATOMS: atom_id res chain seq x y z
N MET A 1 4.63 9.37 -17.24
CA MET A 1 3.29 9.79 -16.80
C MET A 1 3.07 9.21 -15.42
N PRO A 2 2.40 9.93 -14.51
CA PRO A 2 2.05 9.40 -13.19
C PRO A 2 1.22 8.11 -13.33
N MET A 3 1.46 7.15 -12.43
CA MET A 3 0.76 5.87 -12.38
C MET A 3 -0.76 6.04 -12.36
N ARG A 4 -1.29 7.05 -11.66
CA ARG A 4 -2.74 7.30 -11.61
C ARG A 4 -3.33 7.65 -12.97
N GLU A 5 -2.54 8.26 -13.85
CA GLU A 5 -2.95 8.58 -15.23
C GLU A 5 -2.75 7.40 -16.18
N GLN A 6 -1.68 6.64 -15.98
CA GLN A 6 -1.32 5.49 -16.79
C GLN A 6 -0.88 4.34 -15.89
N PHE A 7 -1.86 3.55 -15.45
CA PHE A 7 -1.60 2.43 -14.55
C PHE A 7 -0.74 1.37 -15.26
N PRO A 8 0.24 0.73 -14.58
CA PRO A 8 1.15 -0.18 -15.23
C PRO A 8 0.39 -1.43 -15.70
N PRO A 9 0.63 -1.91 -16.93
CA PRO A 9 -0.11 -3.04 -17.48
C PRO A 9 0.14 -4.33 -16.70
N ALA A 10 -0.75 -5.31 -16.86
CA ALA A 10 -0.61 -6.62 -16.25
C ALA A 10 0.69 -7.32 -16.65
N GLY A 11 1.37 -7.91 -15.66
CA GLY A 11 2.64 -8.62 -15.84
C GLY A 11 3.86 -7.71 -16.02
N SER A 12 3.72 -6.40 -15.77
CA SER A 12 4.83 -5.45 -15.91
C SER A 12 5.51 -5.11 -14.60
N ASP A 13 6.80 -4.80 -14.69
CA ASP A 13 7.58 -4.16 -13.63
C ASP A 13 7.54 -2.64 -13.82
N TYR A 14 7.35 -1.90 -12.73
CA TYR A 14 7.32 -0.44 -12.72
C TYR A 14 7.97 0.10 -11.44
N LEU A 15 9.04 0.88 -11.58
CA LEU A 15 9.76 1.51 -10.46
C LEU A 15 10.04 0.57 -9.27
N GLY A 16 10.45 -0.68 -9.55
CA GLY A 16 10.79 -1.68 -8.54
C GLY A 16 9.60 -2.42 -7.91
N GLY A 17 8.38 -2.17 -8.38
CA GLY A 17 7.20 -2.96 -8.07
C GLY A 17 6.67 -3.71 -9.29
N THR A 18 5.69 -4.57 -9.06
CA THR A 18 5.04 -5.42 -10.07
C THR A 18 3.56 -5.04 -10.17
N SER A 19 2.99 -5.05 -11.37
CA SER A 19 1.54 -4.87 -11.59
C SER A 19 0.90 -6.12 -12.18
N ASP A 20 -0.26 -6.51 -11.66
CA ASP A 20 -1.15 -7.49 -12.30
C ASP A 20 -2.24 -6.83 -13.17
N GLY A 21 -2.15 -5.50 -13.36
CA GLY A 21 -3.11 -4.67 -14.10
C GLY A 21 -4.21 -4.08 -13.20
N TRP A 22 -4.43 -4.67 -12.04
CA TRP A 22 -5.41 -4.27 -11.03
C TRP A 22 -4.72 -3.72 -9.77
N GLU A 23 -3.74 -4.44 -9.23
CA GLU A 23 -2.89 -4.07 -8.11
C GLU A 23 -1.45 -3.85 -8.62
N TYR A 24 -0.91 -2.68 -8.32
CA TYR A 24 0.52 -2.43 -8.31
C TYR A 24 1.05 -2.64 -6.89
N ARG A 25 2.11 -3.44 -6.76
CA ARG A 25 2.71 -3.77 -5.47
C ARG A 25 4.21 -3.53 -5.46
N SER A 26 4.70 -2.81 -4.45
CA SER A 26 6.12 -2.51 -4.27
C SER A 26 6.55 -2.60 -2.81
N VAL A 27 7.85 -2.78 -2.57
CA VAL A 27 8.45 -2.91 -1.24
C VAL A 27 9.42 -1.77 -1.00
N PHE A 28 9.18 -1.00 0.07
CA PHE A 28 10.06 0.06 0.54
C PHE A 28 10.78 -0.42 1.80
N ALA A 29 12.10 -0.27 1.83
CA ALA A 29 12.92 -0.62 2.99
C ALA A 29 13.99 0.44 3.23
N GLY A 30 14.16 0.85 4.49
CA GLY A 30 15.11 1.88 4.87
C GLY A 30 15.68 1.65 6.28
N ALA A 31 16.57 2.55 6.71
CA ALA A 31 17.24 2.44 8.00
C ALA A 31 16.30 2.61 9.21
N LYS A 32 15.18 3.34 9.05
CA LYS A 32 14.14 3.55 10.06
C LYS A 32 12.77 3.59 9.40
N LEU A 33 11.74 3.15 10.12
CA LEU A 33 10.35 3.18 9.64
C LEU A 33 9.91 4.58 9.17
N ALA A 34 10.33 5.65 9.88
CA ALA A 34 10.02 7.02 9.49
C ALA A 34 10.52 7.36 8.08
N TYR A 35 11.79 7.03 7.78
CA TYR A 35 12.35 7.25 6.44
C TYR A 35 11.66 6.40 5.39
N THR A 36 11.37 5.13 5.70
CA THR A 36 10.60 4.27 4.80
C THR A 36 9.23 4.85 4.50
N TYR A 37 8.58 5.44 5.50
CA TYR A 37 7.28 6.05 5.31
C TYR A 37 7.33 7.34 4.49
N GLU A 38 8.34 8.18 4.69
CA GLU A 38 8.56 9.35 3.83
C GLU A 38 8.80 8.93 2.36
N MET A 39 9.54 7.85 2.11
CA MET A 39 9.71 7.33 0.74
C MET A 39 8.37 6.92 0.10
N VAL A 40 7.49 6.27 0.88
CA VAL A 40 6.15 5.90 0.40
C VAL A 40 5.31 7.14 0.10
N LYS A 41 5.30 8.15 0.99
CA LYS A 41 4.55 9.40 0.76
C LYS A 41 5.06 10.16 -0.46
N GLN A 42 6.37 10.24 -0.63
CA GLN A 42 7.00 10.87 -1.79
C GLN A 42 6.60 10.17 -3.09
N PHE A 43 6.72 8.84 -3.13
CA PHE A 43 6.29 8.04 -4.28
C PHE A 43 4.82 8.27 -4.62
N LEU A 44 3.92 8.19 -3.63
CA LEU A 44 2.49 8.44 -3.84
C LEU A 44 2.23 9.84 -4.40
N SER A 45 2.91 10.87 -3.89
CA SER A 45 2.78 12.24 -4.39
C SER A 45 3.24 12.37 -5.84
N GLU A 46 4.38 11.78 -6.20
CA GLU A 46 4.94 11.80 -7.56
C GLU A 46 4.06 11.04 -8.56
N GLU A 47 3.43 9.96 -8.11
CA GLU A 47 2.59 9.08 -8.93
C GLU A 47 1.12 9.52 -9.03
N GLY A 48 0.78 10.69 -8.48
CA GLY A 48 -0.53 11.33 -8.61
C GLY A 48 -1.54 11.02 -7.50
N TYR A 49 -1.08 10.44 -6.39
CA TYR A 49 -1.89 10.05 -5.22
C TYR A 49 -1.60 10.92 -3.99
N GLY A 50 -1.04 12.12 -4.16
CA GLY A 50 -0.73 13.04 -3.05
C GLY A 50 -1.95 13.59 -2.29
N ASP A 51 -3.14 13.47 -2.89
CA ASP A 51 -4.44 13.83 -2.31
C ASP A 51 -5.05 12.72 -1.45
N VAL A 52 -4.51 11.50 -1.48
CA VAL A 52 -4.98 10.39 -0.67
C VAL A 52 -4.72 10.72 0.81
N PRO A 53 -5.73 10.66 1.69
CA PRO A 53 -5.53 10.79 3.13
C PRO A 53 -4.55 9.72 3.61
N LEU A 54 -3.52 10.15 4.33
CA LEU A 54 -2.52 9.27 4.91
C LEU A 54 -2.32 9.62 6.40
N PRO A 55 -1.91 8.66 7.25
CA PRO A 55 -1.44 8.98 8.59
C PRO A 55 -0.37 10.09 8.56
N GLU A 56 -0.43 11.05 9.48
CA GLU A 56 0.50 12.19 9.45
C GLU A 56 1.94 11.71 9.67
N THR A 57 2.11 10.76 10.60
CA THR A 57 3.42 10.26 11.01
C THR A 57 3.53 8.73 10.90
N ALA A 58 4.78 8.25 10.89
CA ALA A 58 5.04 6.81 10.97
C ALA A 58 4.57 6.18 12.30
N GLU A 59 4.40 6.99 13.36
CA GLU A 59 3.84 6.53 14.63
C GLU A 59 2.33 6.32 14.53
N ASP A 60 1.61 7.21 13.84
CA ASP A 60 0.20 7.04 13.53
C ASP A 60 -0.03 5.83 12.64
N LEU A 61 0.78 5.67 11.60
CA LEU A 61 0.76 4.46 10.75
C LEU A 61 0.94 3.19 11.59
N ARG A 62 1.81 3.22 12.60
CA ARG A 62 2.07 2.06 13.48
C ARG A 62 0.84 1.61 14.25
N ARG A 63 -0.12 2.49 14.52
CA ARG A 63 -1.37 2.16 15.22
C ARG A 63 -2.23 1.16 14.43
N PHE A 64 -2.04 1.09 13.11
CA PHE A 64 -2.71 0.14 12.22
C PHE A 64 -2.06 -1.25 12.18
N LYS A 65 -0.90 -1.44 12.82
CA LYS A 65 -0.15 -2.72 12.77
C LYS A 65 -0.80 -3.85 13.57
N ARG A 66 -1.63 -3.54 14.58
CA ARG A 66 -2.23 -4.54 15.47
C ARG A 66 -3.75 -4.50 15.38
N PRO A 67 -4.42 -5.60 14.96
CA PRO A 67 -5.87 -5.67 15.04
C PRO A 67 -6.31 -5.74 16.51
N ARG A 68 -7.51 -5.21 16.79
CA ARG A 68 -8.12 -5.24 18.13
C ARG A 68 -8.73 -6.62 18.42
N GLY A 69 -7.91 -7.67 18.48
CA GLY A 69 -8.37 -9.01 18.89
C GLY A 69 -7.58 -10.18 18.29
N ARG A 70 -7.31 -11.20 19.11
CA ARG A 70 -6.46 -12.36 18.78
C ARG A 70 -7.02 -13.27 17.68
N GLN A 71 -8.34 -13.29 17.50
CA GLN A 71 -9.01 -14.13 16.48
C GLN A 71 -8.97 -13.51 15.07
N LEU A 72 -8.86 -12.19 14.97
CA LEU A 72 -8.80 -11.47 13.69
C LEU A 72 -7.38 -11.40 13.12
N GLU A 73 -6.34 -11.66 13.94
CA GLU A 73 -4.93 -11.59 13.55
C GLU A 73 -4.55 -12.50 12.38
N MET A 74 -5.27 -13.61 12.16
CA MET A 74 -4.98 -14.55 11.06
C MET A 74 -5.59 -14.13 9.73
N PHE A 75 -6.58 -13.23 9.74
CA PHE A 75 -7.39 -12.89 8.57
C PHE A 75 -7.23 -11.44 8.12
N SER A 76 -6.57 -10.60 8.91
CA SER A 76 -6.39 -9.18 8.58
C SER A 76 -4.99 -8.86 8.07
N GLU A 77 -4.90 -8.21 6.92
CA GLU A 77 -3.70 -7.48 6.51
C GLU A 77 -3.33 -6.47 7.61
N LYS A 78 -2.05 -6.40 7.99
CA LYS A 78 -1.58 -5.47 9.03
C LYS A 78 -1.15 -4.18 8.38
N GLY A 79 -1.99 -3.16 8.38
CA GLY A 79 -1.65 -1.92 7.70
C GLY A 79 -2.76 -0.89 7.62
N TYR A 80 -2.41 0.22 7.00
CA TYR A 80 -3.34 1.29 6.66
C TYR A 80 -3.98 1.01 5.30
N ALA A 81 -5.27 1.27 5.18
CA ALA A 81 -6.01 1.16 3.93
C ALA A 81 -6.90 2.38 3.75
N HIS A 82 -6.74 3.07 2.63
CA HIS A 82 -7.62 4.13 2.17
C HIS A 82 -7.61 4.12 0.65
N ASN A 83 -8.76 3.89 0.04
CA ASN A 83 -8.87 3.74 -1.41
C ASN A 83 -8.18 4.90 -2.17
N PRO A 84 -7.28 4.65 -3.15
CA PRO A 84 -6.88 3.36 -3.73
C PRO A 84 -5.56 2.78 -3.19
N VAL A 85 -5.14 3.17 -1.99
CA VAL A 85 -3.83 2.85 -1.41
C VAL A 85 -3.97 1.92 -0.19
N LYS A 86 -3.08 0.93 -0.10
CA LYS A 86 -2.78 0.23 1.15
C LYS A 86 -1.30 0.32 1.46
N ILE A 87 -0.99 0.53 2.74
CA ILE A 87 0.38 0.54 3.27
C ILE A 87 0.46 -0.53 4.35
N LEU A 88 1.09 -1.65 4.01
CA LEU A 88 1.11 -2.86 4.82
C LEU A 88 2.46 -3.05 5.51
N PHE A 89 2.43 -3.59 6.72
CA PHE A 89 3.60 -4.11 7.41
C PHE A 89 3.83 -5.56 6.98
N PRO A 90 5.07 -5.98 6.70
CA PRO A 90 5.37 -7.37 6.45
C PRO A 90 5.05 -8.24 7.67
N ALA A 91 4.67 -9.50 7.41
CA ALA A 91 4.40 -10.47 8.47
C ALA A 91 5.65 -10.79 9.30
N ASP A 92 6.83 -10.76 8.68
CA ASP A 92 8.11 -11.02 9.35
C ASP A 92 8.52 -9.84 10.26
N SER A 93 8.53 -10.11 11.57
CA SER A 93 8.94 -9.16 12.60
C SER A 93 10.40 -8.69 12.53
N ARG A 94 11.25 -9.32 11.72
CA ARG A 94 12.62 -8.87 11.44
C ARG A 94 12.64 -7.68 10.47
N GLN A 95 11.63 -7.55 9.63
CA GLN A 95 11.50 -6.48 8.63
C GLN A 95 10.84 -5.22 9.24
N ARG A 96 11.34 -4.75 10.38
CA ARG A 96 10.67 -3.72 11.21
C ARG A 96 10.59 -2.34 10.56
N HIS A 97 11.42 -2.08 9.55
CA HIS A 97 11.50 -0.81 8.82
C HIS A 97 11.09 -0.98 7.35
N THR A 98 10.43 -2.07 7.02
CA THR A 98 9.93 -2.34 5.67
C THR A 98 8.44 -2.06 5.62
N LEU A 99 7.98 -1.49 4.52
CA LEU A 99 6.57 -1.28 4.18
C LEU A 99 6.31 -1.87 2.80
N ILE A 100 5.13 -2.45 2.63
CA ILE A 100 4.63 -2.91 1.34
C ILE A 100 3.57 -1.89 0.93
N LEU A 101 3.77 -1.28 -0.23
CA LEU A 101 2.80 -0.39 -0.85
C LEU A 101 1.99 -1.18 -1.87
N CYS A 102 0.66 -1.14 -1.73
CA CYS A 102 -0.27 -1.59 -2.76
C CYS A 102 -1.05 -0.36 -3.26
N VAL A 103 -1.11 -0.18 -4.57
CA VAL A 103 -1.92 0.83 -5.24
C VAL A 103 -2.87 0.11 -6.19
N TYR A 104 -4.14 0.47 -6.16
CA TYR A 104 -5.18 -0.20 -6.93
C TYR A 104 -5.67 0.67 -8.09
N ASN A 105 -5.92 0.04 -9.24
CA ASN A 105 -6.33 0.72 -10.46
C ASN A 105 -7.80 1.18 -10.38
N GLU A 106 -8.00 2.46 -10.08
CA GLU A 106 -9.32 3.10 -9.94
C GLU A 106 -10.23 2.99 -11.19
N ARG A 107 -9.66 2.63 -12.35
CA ARG A 107 -10.38 2.50 -13.62
C ARG A 107 -10.92 1.11 -13.89
N GLU A 108 -10.54 0.12 -13.08
CA GLU A 108 -11.02 -1.24 -13.25
C GLU A 108 -12.50 -1.36 -12.81
N PRO A 109 -13.30 -2.19 -13.51
CA PRO A 109 -14.66 -2.48 -13.07
C PRO A 109 -14.68 -3.02 -11.64
N ASP A 110 -15.67 -2.59 -10.87
CA ASP A 110 -15.84 -2.99 -9.48
C ASP A 110 -14.63 -2.69 -8.58
N HIS A 111 -13.83 -1.68 -8.92
CA HIS A 111 -12.62 -1.30 -8.19
C HIS A 111 -12.83 -1.23 -6.66
N LEU A 112 -13.91 -0.59 -6.20
CA LEU A 112 -14.19 -0.51 -4.77
C LEU A 112 -14.44 -1.89 -4.13
N LEU A 113 -15.11 -2.80 -4.83
CA LEU A 113 -15.35 -4.15 -4.34
C LEU A 113 -14.06 -4.97 -4.36
N ARG A 114 -13.28 -4.88 -5.43
CA ARG A 114 -11.97 -5.53 -5.54
C ARG A 114 -10.99 -5.04 -4.47
N PHE A 115 -10.96 -3.73 -4.18
CA PHE A 115 -10.12 -3.13 -3.13
C PHE A 115 -10.36 -3.75 -1.76
N HIS A 116 -11.62 -4.04 -1.46
CA HIS A 116 -12.05 -4.69 -0.21
C HIS A 116 -12.02 -6.23 -0.28
N GLY A 117 -11.56 -6.83 -1.39
CA GLY A 117 -11.50 -8.27 -1.58
C GLY A 117 -12.88 -8.94 -1.70
N VAL A 118 -13.88 -8.20 -2.18
CA VAL A 118 -15.28 -8.64 -2.28
C VAL A 118 -15.68 -9.03 -3.71
N ALA A 119 -14.96 -8.54 -4.72
CA ALA A 119 -15.18 -8.95 -6.11
C ALA A 119 -14.44 -10.26 -6.41
N GLY A 120 -15.16 -11.20 -7.06
CA GLY A 120 -14.67 -12.51 -7.48
C GLY A 120 -14.14 -12.53 -8.91
#